data_AF-A0A1E3NK55-F1
#
_entry.id   AF-A0A1E3NK55-F1
#
_cell.length_a   1.000
_cell.length_b   1.000
_cell.length_c   1.000
_cell.angle_alpha   90.00
_cell.angle_beta   90.00
_cell.angle_gamma   90.00
#
_symmetry.space_group_name_H-M   'P 1'
#
loop_
_entity.id
_entity.type
_entity.pdbx_description
1 polymer ?
#
loop_
_entity_poly.entity_id
_entity_poly.type
_entity_poly.pdbx_seq_one_letter_code
_entity_poly.pdbx_strand_id
1 'polypeptide(L)'
;MLASLARSFEALNIRTAVQSRSVSMMGRLTPTQDSKNRVRRVGRGPGSGLGKTSGRGQKGQKARGSVPNWFEGGQTPLWKLFPKRGFYRHQKLELNELKLCRIQEFYDKGKLDFLAEGETLTMKHMKDCGLITGSMKDGVVILGDAAKYTAPIKIESTKASQPAMETIKQAGGEFTAAYYSRGLGFRAHHSPDWFLENKGYVPIRARPIARRDIVFYSDAEKNGYLADSDYVKQITVGGSKAKKVFKKTALDLEVEEAAKSDSTIAATQSFANNKVVSFADLKL
;
A
#
# COMPACT_ATOMS: atom_id res chain seq x y z
N MET A 1 -46.56 21.49 98.46
CA MET A 1 -46.99 22.75 97.83
C MET A 1 -46.06 22.98 96.63
N LEU A 2 -46.54 22.84 95.40
CA LEU A 2 -46.92 23.95 94.49
C LEU A 2 -45.79 24.99 94.37
N ALA A 3 -45.26 25.42 93.20
CA ALA A 3 -45.47 25.16 91.79
C ALA A 3 -44.44 26.01 90.99
N SER A 4 -44.47 25.89 89.65
CA SER A 4 -43.83 26.72 88.60
C SER A 4 -42.36 26.38 88.30
N LEU A 5 -41.97 25.74 87.18
CA LEU A 5 -42.34 25.83 85.76
C LEU A 5 -41.72 27.05 85.07
N ALA A 6 -40.41 26.98 84.82
CA ALA A 6 -39.70 27.80 83.86
C ALA A 6 -39.18 26.89 82.72
N ARG A 7 -39.85 26.95 81.57
CA ARG A 7 -39.43 26.31 80.33
C ARG A 7 -38.15 26.99 79.82
N SER A 8 -37.00 26.33 79.93
CA SER A 8 -35.79 26.72 79.22
C SER A 8 -35.72 25.95 77.90
N PHE A 9 -35.90 26.68 76.80
CA PHE A 9 -35.73 26.24 75.42
C PHE A 9 -34.34 25.59 75.26
N GLU A 10 -34.30 24.26 75.13
CA GLU A 10 -33.10 23.55 74.75
C GLU A 10 -32.96 23.70 73.23
N ALA A 11 -32.15 24.67 72.82
CA ALA A 11 -31.89 24.96 71.42
C ALA A 11 -31.31 23.71 70.73
N LEU A 12 -32.04 23.18 69.73
CA LEU A 12 -31.53 22.19 68.79
C LEU A 12 -30.22 22.71 68.21
N ASN A 13 -29.11 22.14 68.67
CA ASN A 13 -27.77 22.50 68.26
C ASN A 13 -27.56 21.99 66.83
N ILE A 14 -28.02 22.78 65.85
CA ILE A 14 -27.71 22.58 64.44
C ILE A 14 -26.20 22.72 64.37
N ARG A 15 -25.50 21.58 64.34
CA ARG A 15 -24.08 21.53 64.00
C ARG A 15 -23.98 22.13 62.60
N THR A 16 -23.66 23.42 62.52
CA THR A 16 -23.17 24.03 61.30
C THR A 16 -21.89 23.27 60.99
N ALA A 17 -21.99 22.27 60.10
CA ALA A 17 -20.83 21.65 59.51
C ALA A 17 -20.05 22.79 58.86
N VAL A 18 -18.99 23.25 59.54
CA VAL A 18 -18.04 24.19 58.97
C VAL A 18 -17.50 23.46 57.76
N GLN A 19 -17.96 23.84 56.56
CA GLN A 19 -17.42 23.34 55.31
C GLN A 19 -15.95 23.75 55.30
N SER A 20 -15.06 22.84 55.70
CA SER A 20 -13.65 22.99 55.44
C SER A 20 -13.51 22.97 53.92
N ARG A 21 -13.37 24.15 53.30
CA ARG A 21 -12.95 24.24 51.90
C ARG A 21 -11.56 23.59 51.84
N SER A 22 -11.51 22.34 51.39
CA SER A 22 -10.25 21.70 51.05
C SER A 22 -9.56 22.58 50.02
N VAL A 23 -8.47 23.24 50.42
CA VAL A 23 -7.66 24.06 49.53
C VAL A 23 -7.26 23.18 48.34
N SER A 24 -7.76 23.51 47.15
CA SER A 24 -7.57 22.65 45.98
C SER A 24 -6.10 22.55 45.59
N MET A 25 -5.59 21.33 45.39
CA MET A 25 -4.23 21.05 44.91
C MET A 25 -3.89 21.66 43.54
N MET A 26 -4.90 22.14 42.81
CA MET A 26 -4.76 22.84 41.54
C MET A 26 -3.83 24.07 41.60
N GLY A 27 -3.73 24.75 42.75
CA GLY A 27 -2.87 25.93 42.93
C GLY A 27 -1.37 25.64 43.11
N ARG A 28 -0.98 24.37 43.24
CA ARG A 28 0.42 23.93 43.48
C ARG A 28 1.00 23.09 42.34
N LEU A 29 0.31 22.99 41.21
CA LEU A 29 0.78 22.23 40.07
C LEU A 29 1.95 22.97 39.39
N THR A 30 3.12 22.36 39.39
CA THR A 30 4.29 22.80 38.63
C THR A 30 4.59 21.82 37.49
N PRO A 31 5.13 22.29 36.35
CA PRO A 31 5.61 21.38 35.32
C PRO A 31 6.74 20.50 35.87
N THR A 32 7.01 19.37 35.21
CA THR A 32 8.22 18.59 35.49
C THR A 32 9.45 19.46 35.26
N GLN A 33 10.50 19.20 36.05
CA GLN A 33 11.76 19.93 35.93
C GLN A 33 12.27 19.90 34.49
N ASP A 34 12.72 21.05 33.99
CA ASP A 34 13.22 21.26 32.62
C ASP A 34 12.24 21.02 31.46
N SER A 35 10.95 20.76 31.75
CA SER A 35 9.92 20.72 30.72
C SER A 35 9.64 22.10 30.10
N LYS A 36 9.85 23.18 30.88
CA LYS A 36 9.64 24.56 30.43
C LYS A 36 10.91 25.37 30.53
N ASN A 37 11.42 25.79 29.36
CA ASN A 37 12.53 26.73 29.27
C ASN A 37 12.06 28.18 29.25
N ARG A 38 12.83 29.07 29.86
CA ARG A 38 12.56 30.51 29.84
C ARG A 38 12.68 31.03 28.40
N VAL A 39 11.61 31.63 27.88
CA VAL A 39 11.64 32.27 26.54
C VAL A 39 12.62 33.44 26.56
N ARG A 40 13.54 33.45 25.57
CA ARG A 40 14.49 34.56 25.37
C ARG A 40 13.74 35.81 24.94
N ARG A 41 13.71 36.84 25.79
CA ARG A 41 13.10 38.14 25.51
C ARG A 41 14.18 39.16 25.16
N VAL A 42 14.13 39.68 23.93
CA VAL A 42 15.09 40.69 23.43
C VAL A 42 14.62 42.12 23.78
N GLY A 43 15.55 43.07 23.81
CA GLY A 43 15.24 44.50 24.03
C GLY A 43 14.87 44.87 25.47
N ARG A 44 15.29 44.08 26.47
CA ARG A 44 14.96 44.28 27.90
C ARG A 44 16.13 44.84 28.71
N GLY A 45 16.72 45.93 28.23
CA GLY A 45 17.81 46.64 28.91
C GLY A 45 19.17 45.91 28.87
N PRO A 46 20.27 46.58 29.28
CA PRO A 46 21.62 46.03 29.15
C PRO A 46 21.87 44.79 30.04
N GLY A 47 21.29 44.74 31.25
CA GLY A 47 21.42 43.59 32.16
C GLY A 47 20.80 42.28 31.65
N SER A 48 19.99 42.32 30.60
CA SER A 48 19.45 41.11 29.95
C SER A 48 20.44 40.42 29.00
N GLY A 49 21.60 41.03 28.70
CA GLY A 49 22.55 40.59 27.68
C GLY A 49 22.10 40.82 26.23
N LEU A 50 20.82 41.13 26.00
CA LEU A 50 20.20 41.32 24.67
C LEU A 50 19.51 42.69 24.54
N GLY A 51 20.06 43.71 25.21
CA GLY A 51 19.49 45.05 25.25
C GLY A 51 19.68 45.83 23.95
N LYS A 52 20.86 46.44 23.78
CA LYS A 52 21.15 47.45 22.75
C LYS A 52 20.81 47.02 21.32
N THR A 53 21.26 45.83 20.90
CA THR A 53 21.08 45.33 19.52
C THR A 53 20.00 44.24 19.41
N SER A 54 19.35 43.87 20.53
CA SER A 54 18.34 42.81 20.55
C SER A 54 18.80 41.48 19.92
N GLY A 55 20.11 41.19 19.93
CA GLY A 55 20.69 39.99 19.33
C GLY A 55 20.82 40.02 17.79
N ARG A 56 20.55 41.14 17.13
CA ARG A 56 20.61 41.28 15.66
C ARG A 56 21.98 41.69 15.12
N GLY A 57 22.95 41.98 15.99
CA GLY A 57 24.25 42.54 15.61
C GLY A 57 24.21 44.06 15.40
N GLN A 58 25.28 44.61 14.83
CA GLN A 58 25.37 46.04 14.50
C GLN A 58 24.68 46.33 13.15
N LYS A 59 25.01 47.46 12.51
CA LYS A 59 24.46 47.89 11.21
C LYS A 59 24.46 46.77 10.14
N GLY A 60 23.66 46.95 9.10
CA GLY A 60 23.58 46.03 7.95
C GLY A 60 22.15 45.57 7.68
N GLN A 61 21.96 44.87 6.56
CA GLN A 61 20.62 44.46 6.11
C GLN A 61 19.95 43.50 7.10
N LYS A 62 20.67 42.52 7.66
CA LYS A 62 20.12 41.56 8.65
C LYS A 62 19.68 42.21 9.96
N ALA A 63 20.21 43.39 10.29
CA ALA A 63 19.81 44.11 11.51
C ALA A 63 18.57 44.99 11.30
N ARG A 64 18.39 45.51 10.07
CA ARG A 64 17.33 46.47 9.70
C ARG A 64 16.17 45.83 8.92
N GLY A 65 16.38 44.67 8.32
CA GLY A 65 15.42 43.96 7.47
C GLY A 65 15.73 42.47 7.37
N SER A 66 15.19 41.83 6.33
CA SER A 66 15.31 40.38 6.11
C SER A 66 16.09 40.06 4.84
N VAL A 67 16.91 39.02 4.90
CA VAL A 67 17.53 38.39 3.74
C VAL A 67 17.17 36.91 3.81
N PRO A 68 16.76 36.26 2.71
CA PRO A 68 16.53 34.82 2.69
C PRO A 68 17.79 34.07 3.16
N ASN A 69 17.61 33.06 4.02
CA ASN A 69 18.73 32.36 4.63
C ASN A 69 19.64 31.66 3.60
N TRP A 70 19.09 31.29 2.44
CA TRP A 70 19.78 30.60 1.35
C TRP A 70 20.36 31.55 0.29
N PHE A 71 20.36 32.87 0.52
CA PHE A 71 20.90 33.83 -0.44
C PHE A 71 22.43 33.87 -0.40
N GLU A 72 23.09 33.58 -1.52
CA GLU A 72 24.55 33.50 -1.67
C GLU A 72 25.20 34.83 -2.14
N GLY A 73 24.55 35.97 -1.89
CA GLY A 73 25.18 37.27 -2.13
C GLY A 73 25.28 37.73 -3.59
N GLY A 74 24.64 37.03 -4.53
CA GLY A 74 24.61 37.36 -5.96
C GLY A 74 25.29 36.33 -6.86
N GLN A 75 25.99 35.35 -6.29
CA GLN A 75 26.44 34.17 -7.00
C GLN A 75 25.24 33.34 -7.52
N THR A 76 25.43 32.58 -8.60
CA THR A 76 24.47 31.56 -9.02
C THR A 76 24.26 30.56 -7.88
N PRO A 77 23.04 30.44 -7.34
CA PRO A 77 22.81 29.71 -6.10
C PRO A 77 22.96 28.20 -6.30
N LEU A 78 23.26 27.48 -5.22
CA LEU A 78 23.49 26.03 -5.24
C LEU A 78 22.42 25.21 -5.98
N TRP A 79 21.14 25.55 -5.78
CA TRP A 79 20.00 24.87 -6.41
C TRP A 79 19.87 25.13 -7.91
N LYS A 80 20.65 26.08 -8.46
CA LYS A 80 20.74 26.39 -9.89
C LYS A 80 22.04 25.91 -10.53
N LEU A 81 23.11 25.72 -9.74
CA LEU A 81 24.41 25.22 -10.22
C LEU A 81 24.30 23.82 -10.83
N PHE A 82 23.54 22.93 -10.19
CA PHE A 82 23.41 21.56 -10.62
C PHE A 82 22.16 21.34 -11.49
N PRO A 83 22.23 20.50 -12.53
CA PRO A 83 21.07 20.15 -13.32
C PRO A 83 20.09 19.30 -12.49
N LYS A 84 18.79 19.46 -12.75
CA LYS A 84 17.76 18.59 -12.16
C LYS A 84 17.90 17.19 -12.77
N ARG A 85 18.10 16.18 -11.91
CA ARG A 85 18.23 14.76 -12.33
C ARG A 85 16.98 13.97 -11.99
N GLY A 86 16.55 13.11 -12.90
CA GLY A 86 15.40 12.22 -12.73
C GLY A 86 14.04 12.94 -12.85
N PHE A 87 12.97 12.23 -12.52
CA PHE A 87 11.60 12.74 -12.50
C PHE A 87 10.82 12.05 -11.37
N TYR A 88 9.76 12.70 -10.89
CA TYR A 88 8.87 12.10 -9.89
C TYR A 88 7.80 11.25 -10.58
N ARG A 89 7.76 9.95 -10.25
CA ARG A 89 6.78 9.01 -10.81
C ARG A 89 5.47 9.02 -10.01
N HIS A 90 4.47 9.77 -10.46
CA HIS A 90 3.16 9.90 -9.79
C HIS A 90 2.38 8.58 -9.60
N GLN A 91 2.61 7.61 -10.48
CA GLN A 91 1.98 6.29 -10.46
C GLN A 91 2.80 5.23 -9.70
N LYS A 92 3.78 5.65 -8.88
CA LYS A 92 4.51 4.73 -7.99
C LYS A 92 3.58 4.31 -6.85
N LEU A 93 3.50 2.99 -6.65
CA LEU A 93 2.81 2.42 -5.49
C LEU A 93 3.72 2.54 -4.27
N GLU A 94 3.20 3.14 -3.21
CA GLU A 94 3.81 3.20 -1.88
C GLU A 94 3.35 1.97 -1.09
N LEU A 95 4.14 0.90 -1.18
CA LEU A 95 3.85 -0.36 -0.50
C LEU A 95 4.62 -0.41 0.82
N ASN A 96 3.96 -0.85 1.89
CA ASN A 96 4.60 -1.02 3.19
C ASN A 96 5.38 -2.34 3.20
N GLU A 97 6.64 -2.27 3.62
CA GLU A 97 7.51 -3.44 3.69
C GLU A 97 7.24 -4.21 4.99
N LEU A 98 6.93 -5.50 4.86
CA LEU A 98 6.75 -6.42 5.99
C LEU A 98 7.76 -7.57 5.88
N LYS A 99 8.63 -7.70 6.88
CA LYS A 99 9.63 -8.76 6.93
C LYS A 99 9.07 -10.03 7.57
N LEU A 100 9.43 -11.21 7.05
CA LEU A 100 9.03 -12.50 7.62
C LEU A 100 9.42 -12.68 9.10
N CYS A 101 10.60 -12.21 9.51
CA CYS A 101 11.02 -12.28 10.92
C CYS A 101 10.02 -11.60 11.86
N ARG A 102 9.40 -10.50 11.42
CA ARG A 102 8.39 -9.79 12.21
C ARG A 102 7.10 -10.59 12.33
N ILE A 103 6.72 -11.32 11.28
CA ILE A 103 5.55 -12.21 11.31
C ILE A 103 5.82 -13.33 12.31
N GLN A 104 7.02 -13.94 12.27
CA GLN A 104 7.43 -14.95 13.24
C GLN A 104 7.40 -14.43 14.68
N GLU A 105 7.95 -13.24 14.94
CA GLU A 105 7.90 -12.64 16.29
C GLU A 105 6.47 -12.43 16.81
N PHE A 106 5.53 -12.13 15.92
CA PHE A 106 4.12 -11.96 16.29
C PHE A 106 3.44 -13.31 16.54
N TYR A 107 3.81 -14.32 15.75
CA TYR A 107 3.40 -15.70 15.95
C TYR A 107 3.90 -16.25 17.29
N ASP A 108 5.19 -16.11 17.59
CA ASP A 108 5.80 -16.58 18.84
C ASP A 108 5.21 -15.90 20.08
N LYS A 109 4.71 -14.66 19.93
CA LYS A 109 4.05 -13.89 21.00
C LYS A 109 2.56 -14.20 21.15
N GLY A 110 2.00 -15.13 20.37
CA GLY A 110 0.57 -15.46 20.38
C GLY A 110 -0.32 -14.30 19.92
N LYS A 111 0.23 -13.34 19.17
CA LYS A 111 -0.55 -12.20 18.66
C LYS A 111 -1.34 -12.53 17.40
N LEU A 112 -1.12 -13.71 16.83
CA LEU A 112 -1.78 -14.22 15.63
C LEU A 112 -2.84 -15.29 15.94
N ASP A 113 -3.14 -15.55 17.21
CA ASP A 113 -4.04 -16.63 17.65
C ASP A 113 -5.52 -16.36 17.34
N PHE A 114 -5.86 -15.14 16.92
CA PHE A 114 -7.20 -14.80 16.46
C PHE A 114 -7.51 -15.36 15.06
N LEU A 115 -6.50 -15.79 14.29
CA LEU A 115 -6.72 -16.46 13.01
C LEU A 115 -7.22 -17.88 13.28
N ALA A 116 -8.36 -18.24 12.70
CA ALA A 116 -8.80 -19.62 12.72
C ALA A 116 -7.83 -20.51 11.93
N GLU A 117 -7.77 -21.81 12.27
CA GLU A 117 -6.92 -22.76 11.55
C GLU A 117 -7.24 -22.75 10.04
N GLY A 118 -6.26 -22.37 9.23
CA GLY A 118 -6.38 -22.29 7.77
C GLY A 118 -6.94 -20.98 7.22
N GLU A 119 -7.27 -20.00 8.06
CA GLU A 119 -7.63 -18.65 7.64
C GLU A 119 -6.42 -17.91 7.04
N THR A 120 -6.68 -17.05 6.05
CA THR A 120 -5.61 -16.29 5.39
C THR A 120 -5.26 -15.03 6.18
N LEU A 121 -3.96 -14.83 6.43
CA LEU A 121 -3.42 -13.58 6.95
C LEU A 121 -3.49 -12.50 5.88
N THR A 122 -4.63 -11.83 5.86
CA THR A 122 -4.96 -10.73 4.97
C THR A 122 -4.47 -9.38 5.52
N MET A 123 -4.32 -8.37 4.66
CA MET A 123 -3.86 -7.03 5.06
C MET A 123 -4.77 -6.31 6.08
N LYS A 124 -6.06 -6.69 6.19
CA LYS A 124 -6.94 -6.24 7.28
C LYS A 124 -6.41 -6.73 8.64
N HIS A 125 -6.25 -8.05 8.78
CA HIS A 125 -5.71 -8.68 9.98
C HIS A 125 -4.33 -8.12 10.35
N MET A 126 -3.46 -7.89 9.36
CA MET A 126 -2.15 -7.27 9.61
C MET A 126 -2.25 -5.88 10.26
N LYS A 127 -3.29 -5.10 9.94
CA LYS A 127 -3.54 -3.79 10.55
C LYS A 127 -4.13 -3.92 11.94
N ASP A 128 -5.16 -4.75 12.08
CA ASP A 128 -5.93 -4.89 13.33
C ASP A 128 -5.03 -5.37 14.47
N CYS A 129 -4.06 -6.23 14.17
CA CYS A 129 -3.12 -6.79 15.16
C CYS A 129 -1.91 -5.89 15.43
N GLY A 130 -1.77 -4.80 14.67
CA GLY A 130 -0.61 -3.93 14.72
C GLY A 130 0.67 -4.55 14.15
N LEU A 131 0.53 -5.60 13.34
CA LEU A 131 1.67 -6.18 12.60
C LEU A 131 2.26 -5.10 11.68
N ILE A 132 1.40 -4.34 11.00
CA ILE A 132 1.79 -3.12 10.30
C ILE A 132 1.07 -1.96 10.96
N THR A 133 1.85 -0.96 11.36
CA THR A 133 1.34 0.27 11.99
C THR A 133 1.37 1.44 11.02
N GLY A 134 0.55 2.46 11.30
CA GLY A 134 0.45 3.66 10.47
C GLY A 134 -0.47 3.51 9.25
N SER A 135 -0.31 4.41 8.28
CA SER A 135 -1.15 4.43 7.08
C SER A 135 -0.64 3.43 6.05
N MET A 136 -1.50 2.51 5.63
CA MET A 136 -1.29 1.68 4.45
C MET A 136 -2.07 2.32 3.29
N LYS A 137 -1.36 2.83 2.28
CA LYS A 137 -2.02 3.51 1.14
C LYS A 137 -2.29 2.57 -0.03
N ASP A 138 -1.23 1.95 -0.54
CA ASP A 138 -1.32 1.19 -1.79
C ASP A 138 -1.17 -0.32 -1.59
N GLY A 139 -0.74 -0.78 -0.40
CA GLY A 139 -0.62 -2.20 -0.09
C GLY A 139 0.59 -2.58 0.75
N VAL A 140 0.93 -3.86 0.72
CA VAL A 140 2.01 -4.47 1.51
C VAL A 140 2.87 -5.35 0.61
N VAL A 141 4.20 -5.25 0.79
CA VAL A 141 5.18 -6.15 0.18
C VAL A 141 5.82 -7.00 1.27
N ILE A 142 5.81 -8.31 1.10
CA ILE A 142 6.47 -9.24 1.99
C ILE A 142 7.91 -9.45 1.53
N LEU A 143 8.84 -9.30 2.46
CA LEU A 143 10.27 -9.39 2.21
C LEU A 143 10.94 -10.39 3.16
N GLY A 144 12.07 -10.93 2.69
CA GLY A 144 13.06 -11.59 3.51
C GLY A 144 13.32 -13.04 3.15
N ASP A 145 14.55 -13.46 3.39
CA ASP A 145 14.99 -14.83 3.53
C ASP A 145 15.07 -15.13 5.01
N ALA A 146 14.20 -15.98 5.53
CA ALA A 146 14.25 -16.37 6.92
C ALA A 146 14.51 -17.88 7.01
N ALA A 147 15.72 -18.24 7.42
CA ALA A 147 16.06 -19.63 7.82
C ALA A 147 15.29 -20.12 9.06
N LYS A 148 14.53 -19.24 9.71
CA LYS A 148 13.82 -19.47 10.99
C LYS A 148 12.31 -19.23 10.90
N TYR A 149 11.76 -18.99 9.72
CA TYR A 149 10.31 -18.87 9.58
C TYR A 149 9.69 -20.27 9.65
N THR A 150 8.84 -20.50 10.64
CA THR A 150 8.25 -21.82 10.94
C THR A 150 6.72 -21.79 10.95
N ALA A 151 6.12 -20.61 10.88
CA ALA A 151 4.67 -20.46 10.98
C ALA A 151 3.95 -20.92 9.69
N PRO A 152 3.09 -21.95 9.73
CA PRO A 152 2.40 -22.50 8.56
C PRO A 152 1.15 -21.66 8.19
N ILE A 153 1.35 -20.37 7.95
CA ILE A 153 0.28 -19.39 7.73
C ILE A 153 0.09 -19.16 6.23
N LYS A 154 -1.16 -19.10 5.78
CA LYS A 154 -1.50 -18.62 4.43
C LYS A 154 -1.50 -17.10 4.43
N ILE A 155 -0.75 -16.45 3.57
CA ILE A 155 -0.59 -14.99 3.57
C ILE A 155 -1.08 -14.39 2.26
N GLU A 156 -1.93 -13.37 2.36
CA GLU A 156 -2.40 -12.57 1.23
C GLU A 156 -1.83 -11.15 1.33
N SER A 157 -1.06 -10.74 0.32
CA SER A 157 -0.53 -9.38 0.24
C SER A 157 -0.48 -8.90 -1.21
N THR A 158 -0.03 -7.65 -1.43
CA THR A 158 0.07 -7.09 -2.78
C THR A 158 1.19 -7.75 -3.57
N LYS A 159 2.35 -7.99 -2.93
CA LYS A 159 3.54 -8.61 -3.54
C LYS A 159 4.38 -9.33 -2.50
N ALA A 160 5.20 -10.27 -2.94
CA ALA A 160 6.30 -10.81 -2.14
C ALA A 160 7.57 -10.93 -2.97
N SER A 161 8.73 -10.90 -2.31
CA SER A 161 9.99 -11.32 -2.91
C SER A 161 10.03 -12.83 -3.14
N GLN A 162 10.67 -13.30 -4.21
CA GLN A 162 10.91 -14.73 -4.48
C GLN A 162 11.42 -15.51 -3.26
N PRO A 163 12.49 -15.08 -2.58
CA PRO A 163 12.96 -15.73 -1.36
C PRO A 163 11.91 -15.88 -0.26
N ALA A 164 11.07 -14.86 -0.10
CA ALA A 164 9.99 -14.89 0.89
C ALA A 164 8.92 -15.91 0.51
N MET A 165 8.59 -16.05 -0.77
CA MET A 165 7.62 -17.04 -1.23
C MET A 165 8.12 -18.47 -1.03
N GLU A 166 9.41 -18.72 -1.28
CA GLU A 166 10.03 -20.02 -1.09
C GLU A 166 10.05 -20.42 0.39
N THR A 167 10.45 -19.50 1.27
CA THR A 167 10.47 -19.74 2.72
C THR A 167 9.08 -19.94 3.31
N ILE A 168 8.06 -19.20 2.85
CA ILE A 168 6.66 -19.44 3.24
C ILE A 168 6.22 -20.85 2.80
N LYS A 169 6.54 -21.26 1.56
CA LYS A 169 6.21 -22.61 1.05
C LYS A 169 6.94 -23.71 1.84
N GLN A 170 8.21 -23.51 2.19
CA GLN A 170 9.00 -24.44 3.00
C GLN A 170 8.42 -24.62 4.42
N ALA A 171 7.86 -23.56 5.00
CA ALA A 171 7.16 -23.63 6.28
C ALA A 171 5.76 -24.27 6.19
N GLY A 172 5.33 -24.73 5.00
CA GLY A 172 4.00 -25.30 4.78
C GLY A 172 2.88 -24.25 4.65
N GLY A 173 3.23 -22.97 4.52
CA GLY A 173 2.30 -21.89 4.24
C GLY A 173 2.06 -21.70 2.74
N GLU A 174 1.08 -20.86 2.42
CA GLU A 174 0.74 -20.49 1.04
C GLU A 174 0.82 -18.97 0.90
N PHE A 175 1.29 -18.48 -0.25
CA PHE A 175 1.32 -17.04 -0.52
C PHE A 175 0.49 -16.72 -1.76
N THR A 176 -0.44 -15.77 -1.64
CA THR A 176 -1.25 -15.26 -2.77
C THR A 176 -1.02 -13.76 -2.94
N ALA A 177 -0.59 -13.35 -4.14
CA ALA A 177 -0.48 -11.94 -4.51
C ALA A 177 -1.83 -11.43 -5.05
N ALA A 178 -2.47 -10.51 -4.32
CA ALA A 178 -3.80 -9.99 -4.63
C ALA A 178 -3.77 -8.50 -5.02
N TYR A 179 -4.54 -8.15 -6.06
CA TYR A 179 -4.68 -6.78 -6.52
C TYR A 179 -5.75 -6.01 -5.74
N TYR A 180 -5.41 -4.78 -5.36
CA TYR A 180 -6.35 -3.81 -4.81
C TYR A 180 -6.19 -2.48 -5.52
N SER A 181 -7.31 -1.85 -5.88
CA SER A 181 -7.25 -0.53 -6.50
C SER A 181 -6.79 0.53 -5.49
N ARG A 182 -5.96 1.45 -5.98
CA ARG A 182 -5.42 2.56 -5.20
C ARG A 182 -6.54 3.39 -4.58
N GLY A 183 -6.43 3.66 -3.29
CA GLY A 183 -7.44 4.42 -2.55
C GLY A 183 -8.66 3.57 -2.22
N LEU A 184 -9.68 3.55 -3.09
CA LEU A 184 -11.00 3.02 -2.75
C LEU A 184 -10.98 1.51 -2.44
N GLY A 185 -10.46 0.68 -3.35
CA GLY A 185 -10.49 -0.78 -3.19
C GLY A 185 -9.62 -1.24 -2.03
N PHE A 186 -8.42 -0.67 -1.89
CA PHE A 186 -7.55 -1.00 -0.78
C PHE A 186 -8.09 -0.54 0.57
N ARG A 187 -8.75 0.63 0.63
CA ARG A 187 -9.41 1.11 1.86
C ARG A 187 -10.62 0.27 2.24
N ALA A 188 -11.44 -0.12 1.26
CA ALA A 188 -12.58 -1.02 1.47
C ALA A 188 -12.14 -2.36 2.05
N HIS A 189 -10.95 -2.82 1.65
CA HIS A 189 -10.40 -4.07 2.12
C HIS A 189 -9.92 -4.03 3.58
N HIS A 190 -9.04 -3.10 3.94
CA HIS A 190 -8.44 -3.08 5.28
C HIS A 190 -9.29 -2.32 6.31
N SER A 191 -10.29 -1.55 5.87
CA SER A 191 -11.21 -0.80 6.74
C SER A 191 -12.65 -0.85 6.20
N PRO A 192 -13.28 -2.02 6.17
CA PRO A 192 -14.64 -2.18 5.66
C PRO A 192 -15.68 -1.52 6.57
N ASP A 193 -15.44 -1.47 7.87
CA ASP A 193 -16.40 -0.98 8.88
C ASP A 193 -16.78 0.48 8.63
N TRP A 194 -15.82 1.30 8.22
CA TRP A 194 -16.09 2.68 7.82
C TRP A 194 -17.10 2.77 6.66
N PHE A 195 -17.05 1.85 5.69
CA PHE A 195 -18.01 1.83 4.57
C PHE A 195 -19.38 1.33 5.02
N LEU A 196 -19.43 0.34 5.90
CA LEU A 196 -20.68 -0.15 6.47
C LEU A 196 -21.37 0.93 7.30
N GLU A 197 -20.65 1.62 8.18
CA GLU A 197 -21.19 2.69 9.02
C GLU A 197 -21.66 3.90 8.21
N ASN A 198 -20.87 4.34 7.22
CA ASN A 198 -21.16 5.58 6.50
C ASN A 198 -22.04 5.39 5.26
N LYS A 199 -22.01 4.20 4.63
CA LYS A 199 -22.72 3.95 3.37
C LYS A 199 -23.66 2.75 3.43
N GLY A 200 -23.58 1.89 4.44
CA GLY A 200 -24.38 0.67 4.55
C GLY A 200 -23.93 -0.48 3.64
N TYR A 201 -22.84 -0.32 2.88
CA TYR A 201 -22.32 -1.36 1.99
C TYR A 201 -20.81 -1.22 1.76
N VAL A 202 -20.13 -2.33 1.47
CA VAL A 202 -18.71 -2.34 1.07
C VAL A 202 -18.59 -2.39 -0.46
N PRO A 203 -17.83 -1.48 -1.09
CA PRO A 203 -17.59 -1.52 -2.53
C PRO A 203 -16.93 -2.82 -3.00
N ILE A 204 -17.33 -3.32 -4.16
CA ILE A 204 -16.76 -4.51 -4.78
C ILE A 204 -15.30 -4.24 -5.20
N ARG A 205 -14.43 -5.27 -5.09
CA ARG A 205 -13.04 -5.18 -5.54
C ARG A 205 -12.96 -4.97 -7.06
N ALA A 206 -12.17 -3.98 -7.48
CA ALA A 206 -11.93 -3.72 -8.90
C ALA A 206 -10.93 -4.71 -9.48
N ARG A 207 -11.08 -5.04 -10.77
CA ARG A 207 -10.10 -5.81 -11.54
C ARG A 207 -8.91 -4.92 -11.95
N PRO A 208 -7.70 -5.47 -12.14
CA PRO A 208 -6.58 -4.70 -12.65
C PRO A 208 -6.85 -4.30 -14.10
N ILE A 209 -6.72 -3.00 -14.38
CA ILE A 209 -6.96 -2.42 -15.72
C ILE A 209 -5.64 -2.25 -16.46
N ALA A 210 -4.57 -1.87 -15.75
CA ALA A 210 -3.28 -1.60 -16.36
C ALA A 210 -2.62 -2.91 -16.80
N ARG A 211 -2.16 -2.98 -18.07
CA ARG A 211 -1.46 -4.16 -18.62
C ARG A 211 -0.36 -4.69 -17.71
N ARG A 212 0.44 -3.79 -17.13
CA ARG A 212 1.51 -4.10 -16.16
C ARG A 212 1.04 -4.89 -14.94
N ASP A 213 -0.15 -4.56 -14.43
CA ASP A 213 -0.70 -5.19 -13.25
C ASP A 213 -1.35 -6.53 -13.66
N ILE A 214 -2.06 -6.56 -14.79
CA ILE A 214 -2.62 -7.80 -15.35
C ILE A 214 -1.53 -8.85 -15.54
N VAL A 215 -0.43 -8.51 -16.22
CA VAL A 215 0.72 -9.41 -16.43
C VAL A 215 1.26 -9.89 -15.08
N PHE A 216 1.52 -8.98 -14.15
CA PHE A 216 2.08 -9.35 -12.84
C PHE A 216 1.19 -10.32 -12.05
N TYR A 217 -0.14 -10.12 -12.04
CA TYR A 217 -1.05 -10.97 -11.29
C TYR A 217 -1.49 -12.22 -12.06
N SER A 218 -1.24 -12.32 -13.37
CA SER A 218 -1.42 -13.56 -14.13
C SER A 218 -0.22 -14.51 -14.00
N ASP A 219 0.95 -14.03 -13.59
CA ASP A 219 2.16 -14.83 -13.50
C ASP A 219 2.11 -15.81 -12.31
N ALA A 220 2.17 -17.11 -12.59
CA ALA A 220 2.18 -18.16 -11.57
C ALA A 220 3.43 -18.11 -10.67
N GLU A 221 4.58 -17.70 -11.20
CA GLU A 221 5.82 -17.54 -10.41
C GLU A 221 5.71 -16.50 -9.29
N LYS A 222 4.83 -15.51 -9.47
CA LYS A 222 4.54 -14.47 -8.45
C LYS A 222 3.39 -14.87 -7.53
N ASN A 223 2.86 -16.09 -7.68
CA ASN A 223 1.62 -16.58 -7.11
C ASN A 223 0.48 -15.55 -7.25
N GLY A 224 0.36 -14.98 -8.44
CA GLY A 224 -0.68 -13.99 -8.74
C GLY A 224 -2.07 -14.60 -8.69
N TYR A 225 -3.03 -13.93 -8.05
CA TYR A 225 -4.38 -14.45 -7.88
C TYR A 225 -5.16 -14.65 -9.19
N LEU A 226 -4.67 -14.11 -10.32
CA LEU A 226 -5.30 -14.28 -11.63
C LEU A 226 -4.77 -15.49 -12.42
N ALA A 227 -3.70 -16.15 -11.98
CA ALA A 227 -3.02 -17.20 -12.75
C ALA A 227 -3.99 -18.29 -13.25
N ASP A 228 -4.89 -18.78 -12.38
CA ASP A 228 -5.87 -19.83 -12.73
C ASP A 228 -7.25 -19.28 -13.10
N SER A 229 -7.41 -17.96 -13.10
CA SER A 229 -8.70 -17.32 -13.27
C SER A 229 -9.20 -17.40 -14.71
N ASP A 230 -10.51 -17.57 -14.89
CA ASP A 230 -11.14 -17.52 -16.22
C ASP A 230 -10.94 -16.17 -16.91
N TYR A 231 -10.66 -15.11 -16.14
CA TYR A 231 -10.31 -13.80 -16.67
C TYR A 231 -9.11 -13.88 -17.61
N VAL A 232 -8.03 -14.59 -17.23
CA VAL A 232 -6.84 -14.71 -18.09
C VAL A 232 -7.15 -15.55 -19.33
N LYS A 233 -7.93 -16.62 -19.20
CA LYS A 233 -8.36 -17.47 -20.33
C LYS A 233 -9.19 -16.69 -21.36
N GLN A 234 -9.96 -15.70 -20.91
CA GLN A 234 -10.76 -14.83 -21.77
C GLN A 234 -9.95 -13.73 -22.47
N ILE A 235 -8.73 -13.43 -22.01
CA ILE A 235 -7.85 -12.45 -22.67
C ILE A 235 -7.31 -13.08 -23.96
N THR A 236 -7.94 -12.74 -25.09
CA THR A 236 -7.34 -12.99 -26.40
C THR A 236 -6.18 -12.02 -26.63
N VAL A 237 -4.95 -12.52 -26.63
CA VAL A 237 -3.76 -11.71 -26.93
C VAL A 237 -3.76 -11.41 -28.42
N GLY A 238 -4.01 -10.14 -28.75
CA GLY A 238 -4.34 -9.72 -30.10
C GLY A 238 -5.83 -9.84 -30.29
N GLY A 239 -6.52 -8.70 -30.35
CA GLY A 239 -7.89 -8.70 -30.87
C GLY A 239 -7.86 -9.48 -32.18
N SER A 240 -8.80 -10.41 -32.36
CA SER A 240 -9.06 -11.00 -33.66
C SER A 240 -9.16 -9.81 -34.61
N LYS A 241 -8.13 -9.59 -35.43
CA LYS A 241 -8.30 -8.72 -36.59
C LYS A 241 -9.41 -9.42 -37.33
N ALA A 242 -10.64 -8.93 -37.22
CA ALA A 242 -11.67 -9.30 -38.16
C ALA A 242 -11.00 -9.03 -39.51
N LYS A 243 -10.66 -10.10 -40.25
CA LYS A 243 -10.34 -9.95 -41.66
C LYS A 243 -11.52 -9.16 -42.18
N LYS A 244 -11.32 -7.91 -42.62
CA LYS A 244 -12.39 -7.18 -43.28
C LYS A 244 -12.80 -8.09 -44.42
N VAL A 245 -13.97 -8.71 -44.30
CA VAL A 245 -14.54 -9.52 -45.37
C VAL A 245 -15.00 -8.49 -46.39
N PHE A 246 -14.10 -8.12 -47.28
CA PHE A 246 -14.49 -7.39 -48.47
C PHE A 246 -15.39 -8.32 -49.28
N LYS A 247 -16.48 -7.80 -49.85
CA LYS A 247 -17.26 -8.55 -50.83
C LYS A 247 -16.31 -8.85 -51.99
N LYS A 248 -15.98 -10.13 -52.18
CA LYS A 248 -15.19 -10.60 -53.32
C LYS A 248 -15.99 -10.35 -54.59
N THR A 249 -15.34 -9.89 -55.65
CA THR A 249 -15.97 -9.80 -56.96
C THR A 249 -16.13 -11.20 -57.56
N ALA A 250 -16.97 -11.36 -58.58
CA ALA A 250 -17.13 -12.65 -59.26
C ALA A 250 -15.78 -13.19 -59.79
N LEU A 251 -14.93 -12.31 -60.32
CA LEU A 251 -13.59 -12.65 -60.78
C LEU A 251 -12.67 -13.13 -59.65
N ASP A 252 -12.73 -12.51 -58.47
CA ASP A 252 -11.92 -12.97 -57.32
C ASP A 252 -12.32 -14.37 -56.85
N LEU A 253 -13.59 -14.73 -57.01
CA LEU A 253 -14.09 -16.08 -56.70
C LEU A 253 -13.64 -17.09 -57.75
N GLU A 254 -13.72 -16.72 -59.04
CA GLU A 254 -13.23 -17.55 -60.16
C GLU A 254 -11.71 -17.80 -60.05
N VAL A 255 -10.92 -16.77 -59.70
CA VAL A 255 -9.46 -16.91 -59.50
C VAL A 255 -9.12 -17.79 -58.30
N GLU A 256 -9.90 -17.75 -57.22
CA GLU A 256 -9.72 -18.65 -56.08
C GLU A 256 -10.14 -20.10 -56.40
N GLU A 257 -11.17 -20.30 -57.21
CA GLU A 257 -11.58 -21.63 -57.68
C GLU A 257 -10.55 -22.22 -58.65
N ALA A 258 -10.02 -21.39 -59.55
CA ALA A 258 -8.90 -21.76 -60.43
C ALA A 258 -7.65 -22.11 -59.60
N ALA A 259 -7.28 -21.30 -58.61
CA ALA A 259 -6.12 -21.57 -57.74
C ALA A 259 -6.27 -22.85 -56.90
N LYS A 260 -7.51 -23.18 -56.48
CA LYS A 260 -7.80 -24.46 -55.82
C LYS A 260 -7.70 -25.62 -56.81
N SER A 261 -8.17 -25.45 -58.04
CA SER A 261 -8.05 -26.46 -59.09
C SER A 261 -6.60 -26.73 -59.48
N ASP A 262 -5.74 -25.71 -59.53
CA ASP A 262 -4.30 -25.85 -59.80
C ASP A 262 -3.56 -26.64 -58.72
N SER A 263 -3.99 -26.54 -57.45
CA SER A 263 -3.42 -27.36 -56.37
C SER A 263 -3.81 -28.85 -56.43
N THR A 264 -4.83 -29.19 -57.25
CA THR A 264 -5.32 -30.56 -57.48
C THR A 264 -4.92 -31.13 -58.83
N ILE A 265 -4.17 -30.40 -59.66
CA ILE A 265 -3.63 -30.94 -60.91
C ILE A 265 -2.31 -31.65 -60.62
N ALA A 266 -2.25 -32.91 -61.05
CA ALA A 266 -1.16 -33.88 -60.94
C ALA A 266 0.18 -33.48 -61.61
N ALA A 267 0.51 -32.19 -61.71
CA ALA A 267 1.77 -31.70 -62.28
C ALA A 267 2.97 -31.90 -61.36
N THR A 268 2.77 -32.05 -60.04
CA THR A 268 3.85 -32.35 -59.09
C THR A 268 4.03 -33.85 -58.83
N GLN A 269 3.05 -34.71 -59.16
CA GLN A 269 3.18 -36.16 -59.02
C GLN A 269 3.94 -36.82 -60.18
N SER A 270 3.92 -36.23 -61.38
CA SER A 270 4.60 -36.79 -62.56
C SER A 270 6.14 -36.78 -62.46
N PHE A 271 6.73 -35.96 -61.58
CA PHE A 271 8.18 -35.89 -61.39
C PHE A 271 8.69 -36.65 -60.14
N ALA A 272 7.80 -37.20 -59.32
CA ALA A 272 8.17 -37.91 -58.09
C ALA A 272 8.60 -39.37 -58.33
N ASN A 273 8.21 -39.97 -59.46
CA ASN A 273 8.49 -41.36 -59.80
C ASN A 273 9.36 -41.49 -61.05
N ASN A 274 10.57 -40.92 -61.03
CA ASN A 274 11.61 -41.33 -61.97
C ASN A 274 12.20 -42.67 -61.50
N LYS A 275 11.61 -43.78 -61.93
CA LYS A 275 12.17 -45.12 -61.81
C LYS A 275 12.81 -45.50 -63.14
N VAL A 276 14.05 -45.99 -63.13
CA VAL A 276 14.68 -46.57 -64.32
C VAL A 276 13.91 -47.83 -64.69
N VAL A 277 13.25 -47.82 -65.85
CA VAL A 277 12.49 -48.96 -66.37
C VAL A 277 13.45 -49.89 -67.11
N SER A 278 13.50 -51.16 -66.72
CA SER A 278 14.31 -52.17 -67.41
C SER A 278 13.48 -52.86 -68.50
N PHE A 279 14.13 -53.47 -69.50
CA PHE A 279 13.43 -54.12 -70.61
C PHE A 279 12.51 -55.28 -70.15
N ALA A 280 12.77 -55.84 -68.96
CA ALA A 280 11.95 -56.88 -68.34
C ALA A 280 10.61 -56.36 -67.77
N ASP A 281 10.49 -55.05 -67.54
CA ASP A 281 9.30 -54.43 -66.96
C ASP A 281 8.23 -54.06 -68.02
N LEU A 282 8.58 -54.18 -69.30
CA LEU A 282 7.67 -53.98 -70.42
C LEU A 282 6.98 -55.30 -70.76
N LYS A 283 5.73 -55.47 -70.31
CA LYS A 283 4.84 -56.49 -70.88
C LYS A 283 4.36 -56.01 -72.24
N LEU A 284 5.05 -56.44 -73.30
CA LEU A 284 4.49 -56.45 -74.66
C LEU A 284 3.46 -57.57 -74.79
#